data_AF-A0A5J5AA28-F1
#
_entry.id   AF-A0A5J5AA28-F1
#
_cell.length_a   1.000
_cell.length_b   1.000
_cell.length_c   1.000
_cell.angle_alpha   90.00
_cell.angle_beta   90.00
_cell.angle_gamma   90.00
#
_symmetry.space_group_name_H-M   'P 1'
#
loop_
_entity.id
_entity.type
_entity.pdbx_description
1 polymer ?
#
loop_
_entity_poly.entity_id
_entity_poly.type
_entity_poly.pdbx_seq_one_letter_code
_entity_poly.pdbx_strand_id
1 'polypeptide(L)'
;MAYYKSSSTDLKELGRGFFKNLDFDGDGKVSLHEFLGFMKEEGYAPMNNRYIFKELDGDGSDSLDFWEVLTLYYILKSGRPFCEGCGEFIKALYFTCTTCFDSGSNPFCLCSTCYGDGKFIHNHGQFMDNYALLEAKRKSSASSMQARQTQHKNKRRVAFKALEIAVASLASNACAIL
;
A
#
# COMPACT_ATOMS: atom_id res chain seq x y z
N MET A 1 -15.09 7.52 3.78
CA MET A 1 -15.20 8.99 3.66
C MET A 1 -14.17 9.86 4.36
N ALA A 2 -13.55 9.43 5.47
CA ALA A 2 -12.57 10.26 6.17
C ALA A 2 -11.44 10.78 5.25
N TYR A 3 -10.84 9.88 4.45
CA TYR A 3 -9.81 10.25 3.46
C TYR A 3 -10.27 11.38 2.54
N TYR A 4 -11.37 11.18 1.81
CA TYR A 4 -11.91 12.18 0.89
C TYR A 4 -12.22 13.52 1.56
N LYS A 5 -12.81 13.51 2.76
CA LYS A 5 -13.13 14.75 3.48
C LYS A 5 -11.86 15.55 3.82
N SER A 6 -10.80 14.85 4.23
CA SER A 6 -9.49 15.44 4.55
C SER A 6 -8.57 15.69 3.35
N SER A 7 -8.94 15.22 2.16
CA SER A 7 -8.12 15.31 0.96
C SER A 7 -8.04 16.73 0.39
N SER A 8 -6.95 16.99 -0.34
CA SER A 8 -6.79 18.19 -1.16
C SER A 8 -7.89 18.32 -2.22
N THR A 9 -8.04 19.52 -2.77
CA THR A 9 -8.98 19.78 -3.88
C THR A 9 -8.74 18.85 -5.05
N ASP A 10 -7.48 18.70 -5.47
CA ASP A 10 -7.07 17.82 -6.59
C ASP A 10 -7.51 16.36 -6.37
N LEU A 11 -7.31 15.83 -5.17
CA LEU A 11 -7.76 14.47 -4.82
C LEU A 11 -9.29 14.34 -4.81
N LYS A 12 -10.01 15.39 -4.41
CA LYS A 12 -11.47 15.43 -4.47
C LYS A 12 -11.97 15.48 -5.91
N GLU A 13 -11.26 16.19 -6.79
CA GLU A 13 -11.52 16.25 -8.22
C GLU A 13 -11.25 14.91 -8.90
N LEU A 14 -10.18 14.19 -8.53
CA LEU A 14 -9.95 12.83 -9.01
C LEU A 14 -11.10 11.88 -8.65
N GLY A 15 -11.63 11.97 -7.42
CA GLY A 15 -12.80 11.17 -7.02
C GLY A 15 -14.06 11.52 -7.84
N ARG A 16 -14.30 12.81 -8.11
CA ARG A 16 -15.41 13.27 -8.97
C ARG A 16 -15.23 12.85 -10.43
N GLY A 17 -14.01 12.95 -10.96
CA GLY A 17 -13.68 12.50 -12.30
C GLY A 17 -13.87 11.00 -12.45
N PHE A 18 -13.45 10.21 -11.45
CA PHE A 18 -13.69 8.78 -11.43
C PHE A 18 -15.20 8.45 -11.45
N PHE A 19 -16.01 9.13 -10.64
CA PHE A 19 -17.47 8.95 -10.67
C PHE A 19 -18.06 9.20 -12.06
N LYS A 20 -17.71 10.35 -12.67
CA LYS A 20 -18.18 10.72 -14.01
C LYS A 20 -17.74 9.75 -15.11
N ASN A 21 -16.63 9.05 -14.92
CA ASN A 21 -16.17 8.05 -15.90
C ASN A 21 -16.97 6.74 -15.79
N LEU A 22 -17.54 6.43 -14.62
CA LEU A 22 -18.41 5.27 -14.44
C LEU A 22 -19.86 5.60 -14.82
N ASP A 23 -20.36 6.79 -14.48
CA ASP A 23 -21.69 7.30 -14.83
C ASP A 23 -21.71 7.71 -16.31
N PHE A 24 -21.91 6.72 -17.19
CA PHE A 24 -21.74 6.87 -18.63
C PHE A 24 -22.92 7.61 -19.27
N ASP A 25 -24.14 7.35 -18.79
CA ASP A 25 -25.35 8.01 -19.29
C ASP A 25 -25.64 9.36 -18.60
N GLY A 26 -24.95 9.66 -17.50
CA GLY A 26 -25.01 10.96 -16.81
C GLY A 26 -26.27 11.14 -15.97
N ASP A 27 -26.93 10.05 -15.56
CA ASP A 27 -28.15 10.09 -14.74
C ASP A 27 -27.86 10.36 -13.25
N GLY A 28 -26.58 10.44 -12.87
CA GLY A 28 -26.11 10.80 -11.53
C GLY A 28 -25.98 9.61 -10.58
N LYS A 29 -26.06 8.38 -11.10
CA LYS A 29 -25.81 7.12 -10.39
C LYS A 29 -25.09 6.15 -11.34
N VAL A 30 -24.59 5.04 -10.80
CA VAL A 30 -23.92 4.03 -11.62
C VAL A 30 -24.72 2.73 -11.56
N SER A 31 -25.23 2.31 -12.71
CA SER A 31 -25.92 1.04 -12.86
C SER A 31 -24.94 -0.16 -12.83
N LEU A 32 -25.48 -1.36 -12.59
CA LEU A 32 -24.68 -2.59 -12.70
C LEU A 32 -24.05 -2.75 -14.09
N HIS A 33 -24.73 -2.32 -15.15
CA HIS A 33 -24.21 -2.45 -16.51
C HIS A 33 -22.96 -1.59 -16.71
N GLU A 34 -23.02 -0.32 -16.30
CA GLU A 34 -21.90 0.61 -16.36
C GLU A 34 -20.73 0.15 -15.51
N PHE A 35 -21.00 -0.31 -14.28
CA PHE A 35 -19.98 -0.88 -13.41
C PHE A 35 -19.25 -2.06 -14.07
N LEU A 36 -19.98 -3.06 -14.60
CA LEU A 36 -19.37 -4.24 -15.22
C LEU A 36 -18.62 -3.88 -16.51
N GLY A 37 -19.14 -2.94 -17.29
CA GLY A 37 -18.48 -2.39 -18.48
C GLY A 37 -17.13 -1.77 -18.12
N PHE A 38 -17.13 -0.84 -17.17
CA PHE A 38 -15.93 -0.16 -16.69
C PHE A 38 -14.90 -1.15 -16.12
N MET A 39 -15.31 -2.10 -15.26
CA MET A 39 -14.39 -3.09 -14.68
C MET A 39 -13.72 -3.97 -15.74
N LYS A 40 -14.46 -4.31 -16.80
CA LYS A 40 -13.94 -5.09 -17.92
C LYS A 40 -12.93 -4.29 -18.72
N GLU A 41 -13.25 -3.05 -19.08
CA GLU A 41 -12.41 -2.19 -19.91
C GLU A 41 -11.09 -1.84 -19.22
N GLU A 42 -11.12 -1.56 -17.91
CA GLU A 42 -9.94 -1.23 -17.12
C GLU A 42 -9.15 -2.45 -16.63
N GLY A 43 -9.60 -3.67 -16.94
CA GLY A 43 -8.89 -4.90 -16.59
C GLY A 43 -9.01 -5.33 -15.13
N TYR A 44 -9.99 -4.82 -14.39
CA TYR A 44 -10.29 -5.25 -13.00
C TYR A 44 -11.15 -6.53 -12.97
N ALA A 45 -10.67 -7.59 -13.64
CA ALA A 45 -11.42 -8.83 -13.80
C ALA A 45 -11.95 -9.45 -12.48
N PRO A 46 -11.20 -9.47 -11.35
CA PRO A 46 -11.72 -10.00 -10.08
C PRO A 46 -12.90 -9.20 -9.52
N MET A 47 -13.00 -7.90 -9.85
CA MET A 47 -14.09 -7.02 -9.41
C MET A 47 -15.27 -7.00 -10.38
N ASN A 48 -15.13 -7.56 -11.59
CA ASN A 48 -16.15 -7.58 -12.62
C ASN A 48 -17.23 -8.63 -12.36
N ASN A 49 -17.94 -8.49 -11.25
CA ASN A 49 -19.05 -9.38 -10.90
C ASN A 49 -20.13 -8.66 -10.09
N ARG A 50 -21.35 -9.20 -10.14
CA ARG A 50 -22.52 -8.64 -9.44
C ARG A 50 -22.38 -8.65 -7.92
N TYR A 51 -21.62 -9.57 -7.36
CA TYR A 51 -21.46 -9.66 -5.91
C TYR A 51 -20.70 -8.45 -5.36
N ILE A 52 -19.61 -8.03 -6.02
CA ILE A 52 -18.88 -6.81 -5.63
C ILE A 52 -19.74 -5.56 -5.79
N PHE A 53 -20.54 -5.48 -6.86
CA PHE A 53 -21.51 -4.39 -7.01
C PHE A 53 -22.47 -4.30 -5.82
N LYS A 54 -23.08 -5.43 -5.44
CA LYS A 54 -23.99 -5.49 -4.28
C LYS A 54 -23.32 -5.21 -2.95
N GLU A 55 -22.03 -5.50 -2.84
CA GLU A 55 -21.23 -5.17 -1.65
C GLU A 55 -20.89 -3.67 -1.55
N LEU A 56 -20.93 -2.96 -2.68
CA LEU A 56 -20.76 -1.51 -2.73
C LEU A 56 -22.08 -0.76 -2.54
N ASP A 57 -23.19 -1.32 -3.06
CA ASP A 57 -24.56 -0.83 -2.89
C ASP A 57 -25.03 -1.05 -1.44
N GLY A 58 -24.62 -0.12 -0.57
CA GLY A 58 -24.85 -0.17 0.87
C GLY A 58 -26.26 0.28 1.26
N ASP A 59 -26.91 1.11 0.45
CA ASP A 59 -28.28 1.55 0.68
C ASP A 59 -29.35 0.66 0.01
N GLY A 60 -28.93 -0.25 -0.88
CA GLY A 60 -29.80 -1.22 -1.56
C GLY A 60 -30.65 -0.58 -2.66
N SER A 61 -30.16 0.50 -3.27
CA SER A 61 -30.86 1.23 -4.33
C SER A 61 -30.79 0.55 -5.70
N ASP A 62 -30.08 -0.58 -5.82
CA ASP A 62 -29.74 -1.25 -7.09
C ASP A 62 -28.92 -0.35 -8.04
N SER A 63 -28.27 0.68 -7.49
CA SER A 63 -27.37 1.61 -8.18
C SER A 63 -26.28 2.07 -7.22
N LEU A 64 -25.16 2.59 -7.74
CA LEU A 64 -24.11 3.17 -6.89
C LEU A 64 -24.17 4.68 -6.91
N ASP A 65 -24.31 5.29 -5.74
CA ASP A 65 -24.20 6.73 -5.58
C ASP A 65 -22.72 7.19 -5.59
N PHE A 66 -22.51 8.51 -5.49
CA PHE A 66 -21.16 9.08 -5.45
C PHE A 66 -20.28 8.51 -4.31
N TRP A 67 -20.88 8.24 -3.15
CA TRP A 67 -20.17 7.78 -1.98
C TRP A 67 -19.78 6.30 -2.07
N GLU A 68 -20.62 5.49 -2.68
CA GLU A 68 -20.38 4.07 -2.95
C GLU A 68 -19.31 3.88 -4.02
N VAL A 69 -19.38 4.66 -5.11
CA VAL A 69 -18.33 4.69 -6.14
C VAL A 69 -16.99 5.21 -5.58
N LEU A 70 -17.01 6.17 -4.66
CA LEU A 70 -15.79 6.63 -4.01
C LEU A 70 -15.20 5.56 -3.08
N THR A 71 -16.03 4.69 -2.52
CA THR A 71 -15.56 3.49 -1.80
C THR A 71 -14.83 2.54 -2.74
N LEU A 72 -15.40 2.28 -3.93
CA LEU A 72 -14.72 1.54 -4.99
C LEU A 72 -13.40 2.19 -5.41
N TYR A 73 -13.37 3.50 -5.64
CA TYR A 73 -12.14 4.24 -5.98
C TYR A 73 -11.05 4.02 -4.93
N TYR A 74 -11.39 4.12 -3.65
CA TYR A 74 -10.47 3.85 -2.56
C TYR A 74 -9.97 2.41 -2.58
N ILE A 75 -10.85 1.42 -2.79
CA ILE A 75 -10.48 0.00 -2.86
C ILE A 75 -9.44 -0.24 -3.96
N LEU A 76 -9.69 0.29 -5.17
CA LEU A 76 -8.79 0.18 -6.32
C LEU A 76 -7.44 0.86 -6.06
N LYS A 77 -7.45 2.12 -5.61
CA LYS A 77 -6.22 2.91 -5.44
C LYS A 77 -5.40 2.54 -4.21
N SER A 78 -6.00 1.95 -3.19
CA SER A 78 -5.27 1.45 -2.02
C SER A 78 -4.67 0.06 -2.22
N GLY A 79 -5.00 -0.63 -3.33
CA GLY A 79 -4.50 -1.98 -3.60
C GLY A 79 -5.01 -3.01 -2.60
N ARG A 80 -6.25 -2.85 -2.12
CA ARG A 80 -6.83 -3.78 -1.14
C ARG A 80 -6.90 -5.20 -1.71
N PRO A 81 -6.43 -6.21 -0.97
CA PRO A 81 -6.30 -7.56 -1.51
C PRO A 81 -7.62 -8.33 -1.51
N PHE A 82 -7.66 -9.34 -2.36
CA PHE A 82 -8.64 -10.43 -2.31
C PHE A 82 -8.04 -11.61 -1.56
N CYS A 83 -8.90 -12.48 -1.03
CA CYS A 83 -8.50 -13.71 -0.38
C CYS A 83 -8.12 -14.75 -1.43
N GLU A 84 -6.88 -15.25 -1.39
CA GLU A 84 -6.41 -16.35 -2.24
C GLU A 84 -7.07 -17.71 -1.90
N GLY A 85 -7.68 -17.83 -0.73
CA GLY A 85 -8.38 -19.05 -0.30
C GLY A 85 -9.82 -19.17 -0.83
N CYS A 86 -10.59 -18.07 -0.80
CA CYS A 86 -12.00 -18.09 -1.19
C CYS A 86 -12.36 -17.15 -2.35
N GLY A 87 -11.41 -16.34 -2.85
CA GLY A 87 -11.63 -15.36 -3.92
C GLY A 87 -12.36 -14.09 -3.48
N GLU A 88 -12.83 -14.03 -2.22
CA GLU A 88 -13.63 -12.92 -1.71
C GLU A 88 -12.82 -11.67 -1.39
N PHE A 89 -13.44 -10.51 -1.53
CA PHE A 89 -12.85 -9.22 -1.17
C PHE A 89 -12.60 -9.11 0.35
N ILE A 90 -11.40 -8.71 0.76
CA ILE A 90 -11.08 -8.60 2.18
C ILE A 90 -11.38 -7.19 2.71
N LYS A 91 -12.44 -7.11 3.54
CA LYS A 91 -12.97 -5.85 4.07
C LYS A 91 -12.14 -5.27 5.23
N ALA A 92 -11.46 -6.11 6.00
CA ALA A 92 -10.84 -5.71 7.26
C ALA A 92 -9.50 -6.44 7.50
N LEU A 93 -9.33 -7.03 8.69
CA LEU A 93 -8.16 -7.80 9.07
C LEU A 93 -7.88 -8.89 8.02
N TYR A 94 -6.64 -8.93 7.55
CA TYR A 94 -6.16 -9.97 6.65
C TYR A 94 -4.78 -10.44 7.07
N PHE A 95 -4.46 -11.67 6.68
CA PHE A 95 -3.14 -12.25 6.85
C PHE A 95 -2.44 -12.24 5.50
N THR A 96 -1.17 -11.88 5.48
CA THR A 96 -0.35 -11.92 4.26
C THR A 96 0.96 -12.65 4.50
N CYS A 97 1.38 -13.42 3.51
CA CYS A 97 2.68 -14.07 3.52
C CYS A 97 3.78 -13.00 3.43
N THR A 98 4.67 -12.94 4.42
CA THR A 98 5.74 -11.94 4.45
C THR A 98 6.73 -12.12 3.31
N THR A 99 7.03 -13.37 2.94
CA THR A 99 7.92 -13.69 1.81
C THR A 99 7.36 -13.18 0.48
N CYS A 100 6.09 -13.43 0.19
CA CYS A 100 5.44 -12.91 -1.03
C CYS A 100 5.22 -11.40 -0.99
N PHE A 101 5.03 -10.84 0.20
CA PHE A 101 4.90 -9.40 0.38
C PHE A 101 6.21 -8.67 0.03
N ASP A 102 7.35 -9.20 0.47
CA ASP A 102 8.66 -8.58 0.26
C ASP A 102 9.25 -8.83 -1.14
N SER A 103 8.78 -9.86 -1.86
CA SER A 103 9.28 -10.20 -3.20
C SER A 103 8.88 -9.20 -4.29
N GLY A 104 8.00 -8.23 -4.00
CA GLY A 104 7.54 -7.22 -4.97
C GLY A 104 6.59 -7.76 -6.05
N SER A 105 6.19 -9.02 -5.96
CA SER A 105 5.12 -9.65 -6.73
C SER A 105 3.75 -9.43 -6.07
N ASN A 106 2.67 -9.99 -6.63
CA ASN A 106 1.37 -9.99 -5.96
C ASN A 106 1.48 -10.64 -4.56
N PRO A 107 1.09 -9.92 -3.49
CA PRO A 107 1.15 -10.46 -2.15
C PRO A 107 0.09 -11.56 -1.99
N PHE A 108 0.47 -12.67 -1.35
CA PHE A 108 -0.47 -13.74 -1.03
C PHE A 108 -1.24 -13.36 0.24
N CYS A 109 -2.54 -13.11 0.10
CA CYS A 109 -3.40 -12.58 1.17
C CYS A 109 -4.57 -13.51 1.47
N LEU A 110 -4.95 -13.62 2.74
CA LEU A 110 -6.03 -14.46 3.22
C LEU A 110 -6.93 -13.67 4.16
N CYS A 111 -8.24 -13.89 4.06
CA CYS A 111 -9.18 -13.46 5.09
C CYS A 111 -8.94 -14.26 6.38
N SER A 112 -9.44 -13.73 7.50
CA SER A 112 -9.30 -14.38 8.82
C SER A 112 -9.85 -15.80 8.85
N THR A 113 -10.97 -16.05 8.17
CA THR A 113 -11.59 -17.38 8.10
C THR A 113 -10.72 -18.38 7.35
N CYS A 114 -10.25 -18.06 6.13
CA CYS A 114 -9.40 -18.96 5.35
C CYS A 114 -8.07 -19.25 6.05
N TYR A 115 -7.49 -18.24 6.72
CA TYR A 115 -6.27 -18.43 7.49
C TYR A 115 -6.50 -19.34 8.71
N GLY A 116 -7.54 -19.05 9.51
CA GLY A 116 -7.87 -19.83 10.71
C GLY A 116 -8.26 -21.28 10.43
N ASP A 117 -8.98 -21.52 9.33
CA ASP A 117 -9.43 -22.85 8.91
C ASP A 117 -8.38 -23.62 8.10
N GLY A 118 -7.25 -23.00 7.72
CA GLY A 118 -6.25 -23.61 6.84
C GLY A 118 -6.75 -23.86 5.39
N LYS A 119 -7.74 -23.08 4.91
CA LYS A 119 -8.35 -23.22 3.58
C LYS A 119 -7.54 -22.50 2.50
N PHE A 120 -6.30 -22.92 2.29
CA PHE A 120 -5.41 -22.39 1.24
C PHE A 120 -4.26 -23.36 0.97
N ILE A 121 -3.64 -23.24 -0.21
CA ILE A 121 -2.42 -23.99 -0.56
C ILE A 121 -1.31 -22.97 -0.79
N HIS A 122 -0.29 -22.99 0.07
CA HIS A 122 0.83 -22.06 -0.02
C HIS A 122 2.11 -22.65 0.59
N ASN A 123 3.27 -22.35 0.00
CA ASN A 123 4.54 -23.01 0.34
C ASN A 123 5.38 -22.25 1.39
N HIS A 124 5.02 -21.01 1.71
CA HIS A 124 5.66 -20.25 2.77
C HIS A 124 4.84 -20.32 4.05
N GLY A 125 5.51 -20.43 5.21
CA GLY A 125 4.83 -20.57 6.51
C GLY A 125 4.71 -19.28 7.31
N GLN A 126 5.40 -18.21 6.92
CA GLN A 126 5.40 -16.95 7.68
C GLN A 126 4.30 -16.02 7.18
N PHE A 127 3.34 -15.75 8.06
CA PHE A 127 2.25 -14.82 7.83
C PHE A 127 2.20 -13.78 8.93
N MET A 128 1.75 -12.58 8.57
CA MET A 128 1.45 -11.52 9.51
C MET A 128 0.09 -10.92 9.17
N ASP A 129 -0.65 -10.50 10.19
CA ASP A 129 -1.79 -9.64 9.96
C ASP A 129 -1.35 -8.23 9.53
N ASN A 130 -2.27 -7.48 8.92
CA ASN A 130 -1.98 -6.16 8.38
C ASN A 130 -1.53 -5.13 9.44
N TYR A 131 -1.93 -5.25 10.71
CA TYR A 131 -1.43 -4.37 11.77
C TYR A 131 -0.03 -4.75 12.20
N ALA A 132 0.23 -6.03 12.43
CA ALA A 132 1.55 -6.52 12.78
C ALA A 132 2.57 -6.20 11.67
N LEU A 133 2.17 -6.31 10.40
CA LEU A 133 3.00 -5.95 9.25
C LEU A 133 3.35 -4.45 9.24
N LEU A 134 2.36 -3.57 9.45
CA LEU A 134 2.60 -2.12 9.53
C LEU A 134 3.55 -1.77 10.69
N GLU A 135 3.39 -2.41 11.84
CA GLU A 135 4.26 -2.21 13.00
C GLU A 135 5.69 -2.72 12.74
N ALA A 136 5.85 -3.86 12.09
CA ALA A 136 7.16 -4.34 11.66
C ALA A 136 7.84 -3.37 10.71
N LYS A 137 7.12 -2.84 9.71
CA LYS A 137 7.64 -1.82 8.80
C LYS A 137 8.05 -0.54 9.54
N ARG A 138 7.25 -0.09 10.51
CA ARG A 138 7.58 1.08 11.34
C ARG A 138 8.88 0.88 12.10
N LYS A 139 9.05 -0.28 12.75
CA LYS A 139 10.28 -0.63 13.48
C LYS A 139 11.49 -0.70 12.55
N SER A 140 11.39 -1.38 11.42
CA SER A 140 12.47 -1.50 10.42
C SER A 140 12.89 -0.13 9.87
N SER A 141 11.94 0.78 9.66
CA SER A 141 12.20 2.13 9.17
C SER A 141 12.94 2.97 10.23
N ALA A 142 12.52 2.89 11.49
CA ALA A 142 13.20 3.56 12.61
C ALA A 142 14.64 3.06 12.80
N SER A 143 14.86 1.74 12.76
CA SER A 143 16.20 1.15 12.85
C SER A 143 17.10 1.56 11.68
N SER A 144 16.54 1.62 10.46
CA SER A 144 17.27 2.06 9.26
C SER A 144 17.69 3.54 9.35
N MET A 145 16.84 4.41 9.89
CA MET A 145 17.17 5.81 10.13
C MET A 145 18.30 5.96 11.16
N GLN A 146 18.24 5.21 12.26
CA GLN A 146 19.29 5.21 13.30
C GLN A 146 20.63 4.68 12.77
N ALA A 147 20.60 3.61 11.95
CA ALA A 147 21.79 3.07 11.31
C ALA A 147 22.42 4.09 10.34
N ARG A 148 21.63 4.76 9.49
CA ARG A 148 22.11 5.80 8.56
C ARG A 148 22.71 7.00 9.28
N GLN A 149 22.11 7.44 10.38
CA GLN A 149 22.64 8.54 11.19
C GLN A 149 23.97 8.15 11.86
N THR A 150 24.08 6.93 12.38
CA THR A 150 25.32 6.40 12.98
C THR A 150 26.42 6.27 11.93
N GLN A 151 26.10 5.77 10.72
CA GLN A 151 27.05 5.70 9.60
C GLN A 151 27.55 7.09 9.18
N HIS A 152 26.66 8.09 9.09
CA HIS A 152 27.05 9.46 8.73
C HIS A 152 27.93 10.10 9.82
N LYS A 153 27.63 9.90 11.10
CA LYS A 153 28.47 10.35 12.22
C LYS A 153 29.85 9.69 12.20
N ASN A 154 29.92 8.38 11.95
CA ASN A 154 31.18 7.65 11.85
C ASN A 154 32.02 8.11 10.65
N LYS A 155 31.43 8.32 9.47
CA LYS A 155 32.14 8.87 8.30
C LYS A 155 32.73 10.25 8.57
N ARG A 156 31.99 11.15 9.25
CA ARG A 156 32.51 12.47 9.64
C ARG A 156 33.67 12.38 10.63
N ARG A 157 33.58 11.48 11.64
CA ARG A 157 34.68 11.26 12.60
C ARG A 157 35.92 10.69 11.93
N VAL A 158 35.77 9.75 11.00
CA VAL A 158 36.90 9.19 10.23
C VAL A 158 37.55 10.24 9.35
N ALA A 159 36.76 11.05 8.63
CA ALA A 159 37.28 12.14 7.81
C ALA A 159 38.03 13.19 8.65
N PHE A 160 37.50 13.53 9.83
CA PHE A 160 38.15 14.47 10.75
C PHE A 160 39.47 13.93 11.30
N LYS A 161 39.52 12.66 11.73
CA LYS A 161 40.77 12.01 12.13
C LYS A 161 41.81 11.92 11.00
N ALA A 162 41.37 11.62 9.78
CA ALA A 162 42.27 11.57 8.63
C ALA A 162 42.88 12.96 8.33
N LEU A 163 42.10 14.03 8.49
CA LEU A 163 42.57 15.40 8.38
C LEU A 163 43.57 15.77 9.50
N GLU A 164 43.29 15.40 10.76
CA GLU A 164 44.23 15.59 11.89
C GLU A 164 45.58 14.89 11.65
N ILE A 165 45.55 13.63 11.17
CA ILE A 165 46.77 12.86 10.87
C ILE A 165 47.56 13.53 9.73
N ALA A 166 46.91 13.96 8.65
CA ALA A 166 47.57 14.61 7.53
C ALA A 166 48.23 15.94 7.95
N VAL A 167 47.57 16.73 8.81
CA VAL A 167 48.15 17.98 9.36
C VAL A 167 49.36 17.68 10.25
N ALA A 168 49.29 16.66 11.11
CA ALA A 168 50.41 16.26 11.95
C ALA A 168 51.63 15.79 11.14
N SER A 169 51.43 15.03 10.06
CA SER A 169 52.53 14.59 9.17
C SER A 169 53.20 15.75 8.42
N LEU A 170 52.44 16.79 8.05
CA LEU A 170 53.01 18.01 7.45
C LEU A 170 53.83 18.82 8.46
N ALA A 171 53.38 18.89 9.72
CA ALA A 171 54.11 19.57 10.79
C ALA A 171 55.41 18.84 11.17
N SER A 172 55.45 17.50 11.13
CA SER A 172 56.67 16.72 11.39
C SER A 172 57.74 16.91 10.30
N ASN A 173 57.35 17.09 9.04
CA ASN A 173 58.29 17.35 7.94
C ASN A 173 58.85 18.78 7.93
N ALA A 174 58.22 19.72 8.65
CA ALA A 174 58.73 21.08 8.81
C ALA A 174 59.86 21.19 9.86
N CYS A 175 60.08 20.16 10.69
CA CYS A 175 61.13 20.15 11.72
C CYS A 175 62.44 19.48 11.28
N ALA A 176 62.54 18.99 10.03
CA ALA A 176 63.72 18.31 9.51
C ALA A 176 64.59 19.18 8.55
N ILE A 177 64.33 20.49 8.48
CA ILE A 177 65.08 21.45 7.63
C ILE A 177 65.70 22.59 8.47
N LEU A 178 65.90 22.38 9.77
CA LEU A 178 66.81 23.19 10.59
C LEU A 178 67.88 22.27 11.19
#